data_AF-A0A2P7BHR8-F1
#
_entry.id   AF-A0A2P7BHR8-F1
#
_cell.length_a   1.000
_cell.length_b   1.000
_cell.length_c   1.000
_cell.angle_alpha   90.00
_cell.angle_beta   90.00
_cell.angle_gamma   90.00
#
_symmetry.space_group_name_H-M   'P 1'
#
loop_
_entity.id
_entity.type
_entity.pdbx_description
1 polymer ?
#
loop_
_entity_poly.entity_id
_entity_poly.type
_entity_poly.pdbx_seq_one_letter_code
_entity_poly.pdbx_strand_id
1 'polypeptide(L)'
;MRLACYVLVAAALVFSTSCTTPNVDTNLATNSLRNSVYDECGWAPDASTLSGLIPAISQGRDGFQRTTRAVCAAAKGAPASPGEFVTVEVEGKQVRGRFLQPGEKLT
;
A
#
# COMPACT_ATOMS: atom_id res chain seq x y z
N MET A 1 -34.19 7.86 -13.22
CA MET A 1 -34.75 9.06 -12.55
C MET A 1 -34.57 8.88 -11.04
N ARG A 2 -34.24 9.97 -10.35
CA ARG A 2 -33.81 10.14 -8.93
C ARG A 2 -34.66 9.39 -7.90
N LEU A 3 -34.08 9.06 -6.74
CA LEU A 3 -34.64 9.17 -5.35
C LEU A 3 -33.77 8.32 -4.40
N ALA A 4 -33.36 8.67 -3.18
CA ALA A 4 -33.20 9.91 -2.42
C ALA A 4 -32.48 9.46 -1.12
N CYS A 5 -31.52 10.23 -0.62
CA CYS A 5 -31.00 10.09 0.75
C CYS A 5 -32.01 10.69 1.72
N TYR A 6 -32.51 9.96 2.73
CA TYR A 6 -32.97 10.53 4.01
C TYR A 6 -32.90 9.49 5.17
N VAL A 7 -31.86 9.68 5.98
CA VAL A 7 -31.73 9.64 7.46
C VAL A 7 -32.91 9.10 8.30
N LEU A 8 -32.64 8.15 9.23
CA LEU A 8 -32.93 8.29 10.68
C LEU A 8 -32.39 7.12 11.54
N VAL A 9 -31.87 7.51 12.69
CA VAL A 9 -31.00 6.83 13.66
C VAL A 9 -31.69 5.68 14.41
N ALA A 10 -31.03 4.52 14.50
CA ALA A 10 -31.10 3.63 15.66
C ALA A 10 -29.78 2.83 15.78
N ALA A 11 -29.24 2.81 16.99
CA ALA A 11 -27.91 2.32 17.32
C ALA A 11 -27.77 0.79 17.18
N ALA A 12 -26.50 0.39 17.08
CA ALA A 12 -25.93 -0.96 17.25
C ALA A 12 -25.71 -1.81 15.97
N LEU A 13 -24.41 -2.01 15.70
CA LEU A 13 -23.82 -3.09 14.92
C LEU A 13 -24.19 -3.14 13.43
N VAL A 14 -23.96 -2.03 12.73
CA VAL A 14 -23.78 -2.09 11.28
C VAL A 14 -22.38 -2.66 11.04
N PHE A 15 -22.30 -3.96 10.75
CA PHE A 15 -21.26 -4.46 9.85
C PHE A 15 -21.38 -3.59 8.61
N SER A 16 -20.54 -2.56 8.53
CA SER A 16 -20.38 -1.78 7.32
C SER A 16 -19.87 -2.76 6.28
N THR A 17 -20.80 -3.33 5.53
CA THR A 17 -20.56 -3.83 4.18
C THR A 17 -20.14 -2.60 3.39
N SER A 18 -18.89 -2.18 3.59
CA SER A 18 -18.23 -1.15 2.81
C SER A 18 -18.29 -1.64 1.38
N CYS A 19 -19.19 -1.03 0.60
CA CYS A 19 -19.33 -1.26 -0.82
C CYS A 19 -17.94 -1.10 -1.44
N THR A 20 -17.31 -2.23 -1.76
CA THR A 20 -16.06 -2.30 -2.50
C THR A 20 -16.31 -1.70 -3.87
N THR A 21 -15.73 -0.53 -4.16
CA THR A 21 -15.38 -0.12 -5.52
C THR A 21 -14.07 -0.82 -5.89
N PRO A 22 -14.08 -1.96 -6.63
CA PRO A 22 -12.89 -2.82 -6.69
C PRO A 22 -11.80 -2.34 -7.66
N ASN A 23 -11.93 -1.19 -8.31
CA ASN A 23 -11.07 -0.89 -9.47
C ASN A 23 -10.45 0.52 -9.51
N VAL A 24 -10.95 1.48 -8.73
CA VAL A 24 -10.37 2.83 -8.63
C VAL A 24 -9.51 2.96 -7.36
N ASP A 25 -9.89 2.25 -6.29
CA ASP A 25 -9.18 2.24 -5.01
C ASP A 25 -7.83 1.52 -5.07
N THR A 26 -7.68 0.47 -5.89
CA THR A 26 -6.44 -0.32 -5.93
C THR A 26 -5.24 0.47 -6.45
N ASN A 27 -5.43 1.29 -7.48
CA ASN A 27 -4.36 2.16 -8.01
C ASN A 27 -3.99 3.27 -7.01
N LEU A 28 -4.99 3.85 -6.35
CA LEU A 28 -4.76 4.88 -5.33
C LEU A 28 -4.03 4.28 -4.11
N ALA A 29 -4.48 3.12 -3.62
CA ALA A 29 -3.85 2.40 -2.51
C ALA A 29 -2.42 1.96 -2.85
N THR A 30 -2.18 1.51 -4.08
CA THR A 30 -0.85 1.15 -4.57
C THR A 30 0.09 2.34 -4.59
N ASN A 31 -0.36 3.47 -5.15
CA ASN A 31 0.43 4.71 -5.16
C ASN A 31 0.65 5.27 -3.75
N SER A 32 -0.37 5.19 -2.89
CA SER A 32 -0.27 5.62 -1.49
C SER A 32 0.75 4.77 -0.73
N LEU A 33 0.71 3.44 -0.88
CA LEU A 33 1.69 2.54 -0.27
C LEU A 33 3.10 2.82 -0.80
N ARG A 34 3.25 2.99 -2.11
CA ARG A 34 4.53 3.34 -2.75
C ARG A 34 5.16 4.58 -2.12
N ASN A 35 4.39 5.66 -2.04
CA ASN A 35 4.86 6.92 -1.47
C ASN A 35 5.16 6.78 0.03
N SER A 36 4.32 6.04 0.77
CA SER A 36 4.53 5.84 2.21
C SER A 36 5.80 5.05 2.51
N VAL A 37 6.08 3.99 1.74
CA VAL A 37 7.33 3.21 1.87
C VAL A 37 8.54 4.11 1.56
N TYR A 38 8.44 4.91 0.51
CA TYR A 38 9.50 5.85 0.15
C TYR A 38 9.74 6.90 1.24
N ASP A 39 8.68 7.50 1.79
CA ASP A 39 8.79 8.49 2.85
C ASP A 39 9.32 7.88 4.17
N GLU A 40 8.99 6.63 4.47
CA GLU A 40 9.38 5.95 5.71
C GLU A 40 10.83 5.41 5.68
N CYS A 41 11.30 4.89 4.54
CA CYS A 41 12.61 4.25 4.45
C CYS A 41 13.48 4.63 3.23
N GLY A 42 13.03 5.54 2.37
CA GLY A 42 13.77 5.96 1.18
C GLY A 42 13.86 4.89 0.08
N TRP A 43 13.15 3.78 0.24
CA TRP A 43 13.09 2.73 -0.76
C TRP A 43 11.93 3.00 -1.71
N ALA A 44 12.20 2.97 -3.01
CA ALA A 44 11.25 3.18 -4.08
C ALA A 44 10.76 1.82 -4.62
N PRO A 45 9.63 1.28 -4.11
CA PRO A 45 9.03 0.08 -4.66
C PRO A 45 8.38 0.32 -6.02
N ASP A 46 8.38 -0.71 -6.85
CA ASP A 46 7.68 -0.76 -8.12
C ASP A 46 6.19 -1.00 -7.89
N ALA A 47 5.36 -0.05 -8.32
CA ALA A 47 3.92 -0.07 -8.12
C ALA A 47 3.27 -1.35 -8.67
N SER A 48 3.79 -1.91 -9.77
CA SER A 48 3.22 -3.13 -10.35
C SER A 48 3.30 -4.33 -9.39
N THR A 49 4.37 -4.39 -8.60
CA THR A 49 4.61 -5.49 -7.64
C THR A 49 3.90 -5.28 -6.29
N LEU A 50 3.53 -4.05 -5.96
CA LEU A 50 2.80 -3.71 -4.73
C LEU A 50 1.32 -4.07 -4.78
N SER A 51 0.74 -4.19 -5.98
CA SER A 51 -0.68 -4.56 -6.17
C SER A 51 -1.07 -5.85 -5.42
N GLY A 52 -0.12 -6.80 -5.29
CA GLY A 52 -0.30 -8.06 -4.56
C GLY A 52 -0.42 -7.92 -3.04
N LEU A 53 -0.02 -6.78 -2.46
CA LEU A 53 -0.09 -6.48 -1.03
C LEU A 53 -1.35 -5.72 -0.61
N ILE A 54 -2.07 -5.11 -1.56
CA ILE A 54 -3.28 -4.32 -1.28
C ILE A 54 -4.36 -5.13 -0.54
N PRO A 55 -4.62 -6.42 -0.86
CA PRO A 55 -5.59 -7.20 -0.10
C PRO A 55 -5.24 -7.36 1.39
N ALA A 56 -3.94 -7.37 1.75
CA ALA A 56 -3.49 -7.47 3.13
C ALA A 56 -3.73 -6.15 3.92
N ILE A 57 -3.60 -5.01 3.23
CA ILE A 57 -3.91 -3.68 3.79
C ILE A 57 -5.37 -3.59 4.23
N SER A 58 -6.29 -4.21 3.48
CA SER A 58 -7.72 -4.20 3.77
C SER A 58 -8.11 -5.03 5.00
N GLN A 59 -7.20 -5.81 5.60
CA GLN A 59 -7.49 -6.72 6.72
C GLN A 59 -7.33 -6.12 8.13
N GLY A 60 -7.57 -4.82 8.32
CA GLY A 60 -7.66 -4.25 9.67
C GLY A 60 -7.39 -2.76 9.74
N ARG A 61 -7.56 -2.19 10.94
CA ARG A 61 -7.43 -0.74 11.21
C ARG A 61 -6.03 -0.20 10.88
N ASP A 62 -5.00 -1.03 11.06
CA ASP A 62 -3.58 -0.68 10.90
C ASP A 62 -2.90 -1.44 9.76
N GLY A 63 -3.67 -2.09 8.87
CA GLY A 63 -3.13 -2.94 7.79
C GLY A 63 -2.14 -2.20 6.91
N PHE A 64 -2.48 -0.96 6.51
CA PHE A 64 -1.62 -0.11 5.68
C PHE A 64 -0.24 0.12 6.31
N GLN A 65 -0.21 0.61 7.56
CA GLN A 65 1.04 0.93 8.24
C GLN A 65 1.88 -0.31 8.54
N ARG A 66 1.24 -1.45 8.84
CA ARG A 66 1.90 -2.73 9.02
C ARG A 66 2.60 -3.18 7.73
N THR A 67 1.90 -3.13 6.59
CA THR A 67 2.46 -3.48 5.29
C THR A 67 3.62 -2.55 4.93
N THR A 68 3.48 -1.22 5.12
CA THR A 68 4.57 -0.26 4.89
C THR A 68 5.83 -0.63 5.68
N ARG A 69 5.69 -0.91 6.99
CA ARG A 69 6.80 -1.32 7.85
C ARG A 69 7.42 -2.64 7.43
N ALA A 70 6.61 -3.62 7.05
CA ALA A 70 7.10 -4.92 6.58
C ALA A 70 7.92 -4.79 5.29
N VAL A 71 7.44 -3.98 4.35
CA VAL A 71 8.18 -3.65 3.12
C VAL A 71 9.50 -2.94 3.45
N CYS A 72 9.48 -1.93 4.32
CA CYS A 72 10.68 -1.22 4.72
C CYS A 72 11.69 -2.09 5.46
N ALA A 73 11.24 -2.99 6.33
CA ALA A 73 12.10 -3.94 7.01
C ALA A 73 12.78 -4.90 6.03
N ALA A 74 12.02 -5.45 5.07
CA ALA A 74 12.55 -6.32 4.03
C ALA A 74 13.54 -5.58 3.12
N ALA A 75 13.23 -4.34 2.73
CA ALA A 75 14.11 -3.50 1.91
C ALA A 75 15.44 -3.16 2.61
N LYS A 76 15.39 -2.81 3.91
CA LYS A 76 16.60 -2.52 4.70
C LYS A 76 17.45 -3.77 4.98
N GLY A 77 16.81 -4.94 5.06
CA GLY A 77 17.49 -6.22 5.22
C GLY A 77 18.11 -6.75 3.92
N ALA A 78 17.67 -6.24 2.76
CA ALA A 78 18.17 -6.66 1.48
C ALA A 78 19.48 -5.94 1.13
N PRO A 79 20.52 -6.66 0.65
CA PRO A 79 21.74 -6.04 0.16
C PRO A 79 21.44 -5.35 -1.17
N ALA A 80 21.20 -4.04 -1.14
CA ALA A 80 20.94 -3.24 -2.34
C ALA A 80 21.81 -1.99 -2.36
N SER A 81 22.55 -1.82 -3.46
CA SER A 81 23.25 -0.57 -3.75
C SER A 81 22.25 0.51 -4.19
N PRO A 82 22.51 1.80 -3.92
CA PRO A 82 21.68 2.88 -4.46
C PRO A 82 21.56 2.79 -5.99
N GLY A 83 20.34 2.88 -6.51
CA GLY A 83 20.02 2.79 -7.93
C GLY A 83 19.78 1.38 -8.46
N GLU A 84 20.18 0.34 -7.71
CA GLU A 84 20.01 -1.07 -8.12
C GLU A 84 18.64 -1.62 -7.68
N PHE A 85 17.98 -2.31 -8.60
CA PHE A 85 16.72 -2.99 -8.29
C PHE A 85 16.97 -4.28 -7.52
N VAL A 86 16.32 -4.38 -6.37
CA VAL A 86 16.27 -5.59 -5.55
C VAL A 86 14.82 -6.07 -5.44
N THR A 87 14.66 -7.39 -5.40
CA THR A 87 13.37 -8.02 -5.12
C THR A 87 13.42 -8.54 -3.68
N VAL A 88 12.42 -8.15 -2.88
CA VAL A 88 12.27 -8.58 -1.49
C VAL A 88 10.95 -9.32 -1.32
N GLU A 89 10.89 -10.25 -0.39
CA GLU A 89 9.66 -10.97 -0.08
C GLU A 89 8.96 -10.33 1.12
N VAL A 90 7.68 -10.01 0.97
CA VAL A 90 6.83 -9.39 2.00
C VAL A 90 5.50 -10.13 2.02
N GLU A 91 5.15 -10.74 3.15
CA GLU A 91 3.87 -11.47 3.31
C GLU A 91 3.63 -12.53 2.20
N GLY A 92 4.69 -13.19 1.73
CA GLY A 92 4.63 -14.19 0.65
C GLY A 92 4.44 -13.60 -0.75
N LYS A 93 4.61 -12.28 -0.92
CA LYS A 93 4.61 -11.58 -2.20
C LYS A 93 6.00 -11.02 -2.51
N GLN A 94 6.40 -11.11 -3.77
CA GLN A 94 7.64 -10.49 -4.23
C GLN A 94 7.38 -9.03 -4.58
N VAL A 95 8.10 -8.14 -3.90
CA VAL A 95 8.08 -6.70 -4.16
C VAL A 95 9.43 -6.31 -4.74
N ARG A 96 9.41 -5.73 -5.93
CA ARG A 96 10.62 -5.19 -6.55
C ARG A 96 10.72 -3.71 -6.21
N GLY A 97 11.93 -3.21 -5.99
CA GLY A 97 12.17 -1.79 -5.74
C GLY A 97 13.65 -1.47 -5.67
N ARG A 98 13.99 -0.23 -5.35
CA ARG A 98 15.39 0.22 -5.21
C ARG A 98 15.51 1.39 -4.28
N PHE A 99 16.69 1.60 -3.69
CA PHE A 99 17.01 2.88 -3.07
C PHE A 99 17.32 3.90 -4.16
N LEU A 100 16.75 5.10 -4.08
CA LEU A 100 17.04 6.15 -5.05
C LEU A 100 18.46 6.70 -4.86
N GLN A 101 19.06 7.18 -5.95
CA GLN A 101 20.33 7.90 -5.84
C GLN A 101 20.12 9.25 -5.15
N PRO A 102 21.16 9.82 -4.49
CA PRO A 102 21.08 11.16 -3.94
C PRO A 102 20.66 12.18 -5.01
N GLY A 103 19.52 12.86 -4.80
CA GLY A 103 18.97 13.85 -5.74
C GLY A 103 17.99 13.29 -6.79
N GLU A 104 17.82 11.97 -6.87
CA GLU A 104 16.81 11.33 -7.70
C GLU A 104 15.43 11.42 -7.01
N LYS A 105 14.38 11.73 -7.78
CA LYS A 105 13.00 11.81 -7.28
C LYS A 105 12.21 10.57 -7.67
N LEU A 106 11.34 10.13 -6.78
CA LEU A 106 10.36 9.08 -7.08
C LEU A 106 9.40 9.59 -8.17
N THR A 107 9.48 9.02 -9.37
CA THR A 107 8.61 9.34 -10.52
C THR A 107 7.41 8.41 -10.64
#